data_AF-A0AAV3VUL1-F1
#
_entry.id   AF-A0AAV3VUL1-F1
#
_cell.length_a   1.000
_cell.length_b   1.000
_cell.length_c   1.000
_cell.angle_alpha   90.00
_cell.angle_beta   90.00
_cell.angle_gamma   90.00
#
_symmetry.space_group_name_H-M   'P 1'
#
loop_
_entity.id
_entity.type
_entity.pdbx_description
1 polymer ?
#
loop_
_entity_poly.entity_id
_entity_poly.type
_entity_poly.pdbx_seq_one_letter_code
_entity_poly.pdbx_strand_id
1 'polypeptide(L)'
;MGVLVKKLIDDLNLEVLVEGKEDVEISVNDINRPGLQLAGFYNYFAPERIQVIGKAEWSFLDYMQIELRKKRVKKYFSFDINCLIITRGLEPHPEFIKEAKKHNIWFVRSNLVTTQFISKTTIYLADKLAPETRLHGVLVDVSGIGILITGESGIGKSETALELIKRGHRLVTDDAVDIKDIDGQLIGRSPKITVGMLEVRGLGIIDVTTLYGLSSVVQEKEIRLVMHFEHWKDDNDYDRLGIDNEYMNILGINVKKLTVPIRPGRNIAVIIEAAAVNYRHALMSKITPVDVIENRMNELND
;
A
#
# COMPACT_ATOMS: atom_id res chain seq x y z
N MET A 1 0.07 14.93 4.85
CA MET A 1 1.19 14.32 5.60
C MET A 1 2.35 14.26 4.63
N GLY A 2 3.51 14.81 4.96
CA GLY A 2 4.69 14.82 4.10
C GLY A 2 5.81 13.92 4.65
N VAL A 3 6.78 13.58 3.80
CA VAL A 3 7.99 12.85 4.17
C VAL A 3 9.15 13.81 4.27
N LEU A 4 9.79 13.91 5.43
CA LEU A 4 11.00 14.71 5.59
C LEU A 4 12.10 14.24 4.63
N VAL A 5 12.75 15.20 3.95
CA VAL A 5 13.86 14.90 3.02
C VAL A 5 14.98 14.14 3.72
N LYS A 6 15.29 14.49 4.97
CA LYS A 6 16.29 13.80 5.81
C LYS A 6 15.97 12.31 5.96
N LYS A 7 14.71 11.98 6.24
CA LYS A 7 14.26 10.59 6.35
C LYS A 7 14.39 9.84 5.02
N LEU A 8 14.08 10.49 3.90
CA LEU A 8 14.28 9.91 2.57
C LEU A 8 15.76 9.63 2.28
N ILE A 9 16.66 10.52 2.70
CA ILE A 9 18.11 10.35 2.56
C ILE A 9 18.60 9.12 3.34
N ASP A 10 18.16 9.02 4.60
CA ASP A 10 18.52 7.91 5.48
C ASP A 10 17.96 6.57 4.95
N ASP A 11 16.66 6.51 4.65
CA ASP A 11 15.98 5.28 4.21
C ASP A 11 16.49 4.79 2.84
N LEU A 12 16.98 5.69 1.98
CA LEU A 12 17.53 5.35 0.66
C LEU A 12 19.06 5.27 0.62
N ASN A 13 19.76 5.50 1.74
CA ASN A 13 21.22 5.56 1.85
C ASN A 13 21.86 6.50 0.81
N LEU A 14 21.41 7.75 0.76
CA LEU A 14 21.93 8.76 -0.16
C LEU A 14 23.13 9.50 0.43
N GLU A 15 24.10 9.84 -0.41
CA GLU A 15 25.26 10.64 -0.02
C GLU A 15 24.88 12.13 -0.02
N VAL A 16 25.09 12.82 1.11
CA VAL A 16 24.81 14.25 1.22
C VAL A 16 25.98 15.06 0.68
N LEU A 17 25.72 15.86 -0.36
CA LEU A 17 26.71 16.79 -0.93
C LEU A 17 26.58 18.19 -0.35
N VAL A 18 25.33 18.61 -0.12
CA VAL A 18 24.96 19.86 0.52
C VAL A 18 23.75 19.62 1.41
N GLU A 19 23.87 20.01 2.66
CA GLU A 19 22.75 20.03 3.60
C GLU A 19 21.80 21.18 3.27
N GLY A 20 20.50 20.87 3.26
CA GLY A 20 19.43 21.84 3.08
C GLY A 20 18.76 22.22 4.39
N LYS A 21 17.63 22.92 4.30
CA LYS A 21 16.76 23.21 5.45
C LYS A 21 16.22 21.90 6.07
N GLU A 22 16.21 21.77 7.39
CA GLU A 22 15.84 20.52 8.07
C GLU A 22 14.36 20.16 7.91
N ASP A 23 13.46 21.14 7.96
CA ASP A 23 12.00 20.93 7.97
C ASP A 23 11.37 20.85 6.57
N VAL A 24 12.13 20.41 5.56
CA VAL A 24 11.61 20.26 4.20
C VAL A 24 10.89 18.92 4.07
N GLU A 25 9.61 19.00 3.73
CA GLU A 25 8.76 17.84 3.48
C GLU A 25 8.48 17.65 1.98
N ILE A 26 8.46 16.39 1.57
CA ILE A 26 7.99 15.96 0.25
C ILE A 26 6.56 15.46 0.43
N SER A 27 5.62 16.14 -0.22
CA SER A 27 4.19 15.83 -0.18
C SER A 27 3.67 15.17 -1.46
N VAL A 28 4.52 15.05 -2.48
CA VAL A 28 4.18 14.47 -3.79
C VAL A 28 5.10 13.29 -4.09
N ASN A 29 4.54 12.23 -4.67
CA ASN A 29 5.27 11.04 -5.09
C ASN A 29 5.94 11.18 -6.47
N ASP A 30 5.52 12.18 -7.26
CA ASP A 30 6.05 12.48 -8.58
C ASP A 30 7.49 12.99 -8.54
N ILE A 31 8.28 12.53 -9.50
CA ILE A 31 9.67 12.94 -9.68
C ILE A 31 9.79 13.75 -10.96
N ASN A 32 10.55 14.84 -10.92
CA ASN A 32 10.83 15.66 -12.09
C ASN A 32 12.27 15.46 -12.59
N ARG A 33 12.42 15.34 -13.92
CA ARG A 33 13.72 15.38 -14.59
C ARG A 33 13.86 16.70 -15.36
N PRO A 34 14.66 17.65 -14.88
CA PRO A 34 14.55 19.06 -15.28
C PRO A 34 15.22 19.39 -16.63
N GLY A 35 15.16 18.50 -17.63
CA GLY A 35 15.84 18.71 -18.92
C GLY A 35 15.42 20.02 -19.62
N LEU A 36 14.11 20.28 -19.69
CA LEU A 36 13.57 21.51 -20.29
C LEU A 36 13.89 22.77 -19.47
N GLN A 37 13.85 22.67 -18.14
CA GLN A 37 14.16 23.78 -17.25
C GLN A 37 15.64 24.18 -17.34
N LEU A 38 16.54 23.19 -17.45
CA LEU A 38 17.96 23.43 -17.70
C LEU A 38 18.21 24.03 -19.08
N ALA A 39 17.37 23.72 -20.08
CA ALA A 39 17.38 24.39 -21.39
C ALA A 39 16.77 25.80 -21.37
N GLY A 40 15.98 26.14 -20.35
CA GLY A 40 15.43 27.48 -20.14
C GLY A 40 13.90 27.62 -20.21
N PHE A 41 13.17 26.52 -20.32
CA PHE A 41 11.72 26.52 -20.41
C PHE A 41 11.10 26.14 -19.07
N TYR A 42 10.34 27.06 -18.47
CA TYR A 42 9.82 26.94 -17.10
C TYR A 42 8.29 26.90 -17.01
N ASN A 43 7.58 26.91 -18.13
CA ASN A 43 6.12 26.74 -18.08
C ASN A 43 5.81 25.35 -17.51
N TYR A 44 4.89 25.29 -16.54
CA TYR A 44 4.53 24.07 -15.81
C TYR A 44 5.70 23.44 -15.03
N PHE A 45 6.68 24.24 -14.62
CA PHE A 45 7.71 23.74 -13.70
C PHE A 45 7.11 23.49 -12.31
N ALA A 46 7.28 22.27 -11.81
CA ALA A 46 6.84 21.80 -10.50
C ALA A 46 8.06 21.66 -9.55
N PRO A 47 8.51 22.74 -8.89
CA PRO A 47 9.66 22.73 -7.98
C PRO A 47 9.42 21.92 -6.70
N GLU A 48 8.17 21.70 -6.31
CA GLU A 48 7.77 20.92 -5.14
C GLU A 48 8.11 19.42 -5.25
N ARG A 49 8.26 18.92 -6.48
CA ARG A 49 8.68 17.54 -6.78
C ARG A 49 10.16 17.35 -6.49
N ILE A 50 10.54 16.11 -6.19
CA ILE A 50 11.97 15.74 -6.15
C ILE A 50 12.56 15.95 -7.54
N GLN A 51 13.69 16.65 -7.62
CA GLN A 51 14.38 16.93 -8.86
C GLN A 51 15.51 15.91 -9.06
N VAL A 52 15.56 15.23 -10.21
CA VAL A 52 16.56 14.20 -10.50
C VAL A 52 17.38 14.57 -11.73
N ILE A 53 18.70 14.70 -11.55
CA ILE A 53 19.69 14.83 -12.61
C ILE A 53 20.27 13.45 -12.93
N GLY A 54 19.98 12.98 -14.14
CA GLY A 54 20.56 11.78 -14.71
C GLY A 54 21.70 12.10 -15.67
N LYS A 55 22.15 11.06 -16.38
CA LYS A 55 23.21 11.18 -17.39
C LYS A 55 22.85 12.18 -18.50
N ALA A 56 21.60 12.20 -18.95
CA ALA A 56 21.18 13.07 -20.05
C ALA A 56 21.24 14.56 -19.65
N GLU A 57 20.66 14.91 -18.49
CA GLU A 57 20.67 16.27 -17.96
C GLU A 57 22.11 16.72 -17.65
N TRP A 58 22.90 15.84 -17.03
CA TRP A 58 24.29 16.10 -16.74
C TRP A 58 25.12 16.33 -18.01
N SER A 59 25.01 15.46 -19.02
CA SER A 59 25.77 15.62 -20.29
C SER A 59 25.33 16.87 -21.07
N PHE A 60 24.05 17.23 -21.02
CA PHE A 60 23.57 18.47 -21.63
C PHE A 60 24.20 19.71 -20.96
N LEU A 61 24.31 19.70 -19.63
CA LEU A 61 24.98 20.77 -18.89
C LEU A 61 26.49 20.78 -19.14
N ASP A 62 27.11 19.62 -19.32
CA ASP A 62 28.54 19.50 -19.59
C ASP A 62 28.91 20.07 -20.97
N TYR A 63 28.06 19.84 -21.98
CA TYR A 63 28.21 20.40 -23.31
C TYR A 63 27.97 21.93 -23.36
N MET A 64 27.29 22.49 -22.36
CA MET A 64 26.92 23.90 -22.35
C MET A 64 28.12 24.81 -22.02
N GLN A 65 28.24 25.93 -22.72
CA GLN A 65 29.23 26.97 -22.39
C GLN A 65 29.09 27.41 -20.93
N ILE A 66 30.22 27.56 -20.23
CA ILE A 66 30.28 27.79 -18.77
C ILE A 66 29.45 29.01 -18.34
N GLU A 67 29.50 30.12 -19.08
CA GLU A 67 28.72 31.34 -18.76
C GLU A 67 27.21 31.11 -18.87
N LEU A 68 26.78 30.41 -19.92
CA LEU A 68 25.38 30.06 -20.12
C LEU A 68 24.92 29.06 -19.04
N ARG A 69 25.74 28.05 -18.72
CA ARG A 69 25.47 27.07 -17.66
C ARG A 69 25.27 27.78 -16.32
N LYS A 70 26.17 28.69 -15.94
CA LYS A 70 26.03 29.52 -14.73
C LYS A 70 24.70 30.27 -14.70
N LYS A 71 24.31 30.89 -15.82
CA LYS A 71 23.03 31.62 -15.93
C LYS A 71 21.82 30.69 -15.78
N ARG A 72 21.85 29.52 -16.42
CA ARG A 72 20.76 28.51 -16.36
C ARG A 72 20.63 27.92 -14.96
N VAL A 73 21.72 27.49 -14.34
CA VAL A 73 21.73 26.94 -12.98
C VAL A 73 21.25 27.98 -11.98
N LYS A 74 21.76 29.22 -12.04
CA LYS A 74 21.29 30.31 -11.16
C LYS A 74 19.79 30.57 -11.30
N LYS A 75 19.24 30.52 -12.52
CA LYS A 75 17.79 30.67 -12.74
C LYS A 75 17.02 29.46 -12.21
N TYR A 76 17.53 28.25 -12.38
CA TYR A 76 16.91 27.02 -11.90
C TYR A 76 16.79 26.99 -10.37
N PHE A 77 17.84 27.38 -9.65
CA PHE A 77 17.83 27.49 -8.19
C PHE A 77 17.08 28.71 -7.63
N SER A 78 16.61 29.62 -8.48
CA SER A 78 15.76 30.74 -8.04
C SER A 78 14.31 30.33 -7.72
N PHE A 79 13.95 29.10 -8.07
CA PHE A 79 12.67 28.49 -7.70
C PHE A 79 12.85 27.68 -6.41
N ASP A 80 11.75 27.49 -5.67
CA ASP A 80 11.76 26.86 -4.35
C ASP A 80 11.86 25.32 -4.44
N ILE A 81 13.02 24.83 -4.86
CA ILE A 81 13.29 23.41 -5.01
C ILE A 81 13.53 22.79 -3.63
N ASN A 82 12.76 21.76 -3.30
CA ASN A 82 12.86 21.07 -2.01
C ASN A 82 14.11 20.18 -1.91
N CYS A 83 14.36 19.38 -2.94
CA CYS A 83 15.45 18.40 -2.96
C CYS A 83 15.91 18.13 -4.40
N LEU A 84 17.23 18.20 -4.60
CA LEU A 84 17.90 17.85 -5.83
C LEU A 84 18.75 16.59 -5.63
N ILE A 85 18.63 15.66 -6.57
CA ILE A 85 19.32 14.38 -6.53
C ILE A 85 20.11 14.19 -7.83
N ILE A 86 21.39 13.88 -7.73
CA ILE A 86 22.21 13.46 -8.86
C ILE A 86 22.44 11.93 -8.79
N THR A 87 22.20 11.25 -9.92
CA THR A 87 22.24 9.77 -9.98
C THR A 87 23.51 9.27 -10.65
N ARG A 88 23.72 7.94 -10.64
CA ARG A 88 24.86 7.24 -11.27
C ARG A 88 26.23 7.62 -10.73
N GLY A 89 26.30 8.17 -9.51
CA GLY A 89 27.57 8.63 -8.93
C GLY A 89 28.26 9.72 -9.74
N LEU A 90 27.51 10.49 -10.55
CA LEU A 90 28.08 11.57 -11.36
C LEU A 90 28.56 12.70 -10.46
N GLU A 91 29.72 13.27 -10.79
CA GLU A 91 30.21 14.46 -10.11
C GLU A 91 29.42 15.70 -10.55
N PRO A 92 28.84 16.46 -9.61
CA PRO A 92 28.06 17.64 -9.94
C PRO A 92 28.96 18.78 -10.44
N HIS A 93 28.47 19.56 -11.41
CA HIS A 93 29.16 20.78 -11.82
C HIS A 93 29.28 21.78 -10.65
N PRO A 94 30.39 22.52 -10.51
CA PRO A 94 30.64 23.39 -9.34
C PRO A 94 29.55 24.43 -9.10
N GLU A 95 28.88 24.88 -10.16
CA GLU A 95 27.77 25.83 -10.07
C GLU A 95 26.59 25.29 -9.25
N PHE A 96 26.30 23.98 -9.32
CA PHE A 96 25.21 23.37 -8.55
C PHE A 96 25.51 23.36 -7.06
N ILE A 97 26.73 22.98 -6.66
CA ILE A 97 27.14 23.00 -5.24
C ILE A 97 27.05 24.42 -4.68
N LYS A 98 27.50 25.42 -5.44
CA LYS A 98 27.46 26.82 -5.03
C LYS A 98 26.03 27.33 -4.84
N GLU A 99 25.15 27.10 -5.81
CA GLU A 99 23.77 27.60 -5.74
C GLU A 99 22.93 26.80 -4.73
N ALA A 100 23.17 25.50 -4.56
CA ALA A 100 22.51 24.69 -3.52
C ALA A 100 22.84 25.20 -2.11
N LYS A 101 24.12 25.47 -1.82
CA LYS A 101 24.55 26.06 -0.55
C LYS A 101 23.93 27.44 -0.32
N LYS A 102 23.86 28.26 -1.36
CA LYS A 102 23.31 29.62 -1.26
C LYS A 102 21.81 29.63 -0.93
N HIS A 103 21.05 28.69 -1.46
CA HIS A 103 19.59 28.62 -1.28
C HIS A 103 19.16 27.63 -0.18
N ASN A 104 20.12 26.98 0.50
CA ASN A 104 19.87 25.94 1.52
C ASN A 104 19.00 24.79 0.99
N ILE A 105 19.30 24.32 -0.22
CA ILE A 105 18.59 23.21 -0.87
C ILE A 105 19.35 21.91 -0.63
N TRP A 106 18.62 20.85 -0.26
CA TRP A 106 19.19 19.51 -0.16
C TRP A 106 19.73 19.08 -1.52
N PHE A 107 21.04 18.81 -1.58
CA PHE A 107 21.66 18.25 -2.76
C PHE A 107 22.36 16.94 -2.40
N VAL A 108 21.85 15.84 -2.94
CA VAL A 108 22.30 14.49 -2.59
C VAL A 108 22.63 13.67 -3.82
N ARG A 109 23.42 12.62 -3.61
CA ARG A 109 23.93 11.73 -4.66
C ARG A 109 23.47 10.30 -4.42
N SER A 110 23.14 9.62 -5.52
CA SER A 110 22.91 8.18 -5.56
C SER A 110 23.81 7.53 -6.59
N ASN A 111 24.35 6.36 -6.24
CA ASN A 111 25.11 5.51 -7.18
C ASN A 111 24.20 4.68 -8.10
N LEU A 112 22.89 4.66 -7.85
CA LEU A 112 21.93 3.92 -8.66
C LEU A 112 21.78 4.51 -10.06
N VAL A 113 21.45 3.62 -11.00
CA VAL A 113 21.01 4.01 -12.34
C VAL A 113 19.75 4.87 -12.24
N THR A 114 19.66 5.96 -13.01
CA THR A 114 18.56 6.95 -12.93
C THR A 114 17.17 6.33 -12.91
N THR A 115 16.86 5.39 -13.81
CA THR A 115 15.54 4.72 -13.86
C THR A 115 15.27 3.87 -12.61
N GLN A 116 16.28 3.15 -12.10
CA GLN A 116 16.17 2.35 -10.87
C GLN A 116 15.95 3.25 -9.66
N PHE A 117 16.70 4.37 -9.59
CA PHE A 117 16.53 5.35 -8.54
C PHE A 117 15.11 5.93 -8.52
N ILE A 118 14.61 6.36 -9.68
CA ILE A 118 13.26 6.90 -9.83
C ILE A 118 12.22 5.87 -9.38
N SER A 119 12.27 4.64 -9.90
CA SER A 119 11.33 3.58 -9.52
C SER A 119 11.34 3.29 -8.02
N LYS A 120 12.53 3.13 -7.41
CA LYS A 120 12.67 2.88 -5.97
C LYS A 120 12.09 4.03 -5.15
N THR A 121 12.35 5.26 -5.56
CA THR A 121 11.89 6.46 -4.85
C THR A 121 10.39 6.65 -4.99
N THR A 122 9.82 6.41 -6.17
CA THR A 122 8.37 6.46 -6.39
C THR A 122 7.64 5.44 -5.52
N ILE A 123 8.12 4.18 -5.47
CA ILE A 123 7.53 3.13 -4.62
C ILE A 123 7.62 3.52 -3.13
N TYR A 124 8.78 4.03 -2.70
CA TYR A 124 8.98 4.49 -1.34
C TYR A 124 8.01 5.62 -0.97
N LEU A 125 7.89 6.65 -1.82
CA LEU A 125 6.98 7.76 -1.57
C LEU A 125 5.52 7.32 -1.62
N ALA A 126 5.15 6.40 -2.51
CA ALA A 126 3.80 5.83 -2.56
C ALA A 126 3.44 5.14 -1.23
N ASP A 127 4.32 4.31 -0.65
CA ASP A 127 4.07 3.72 0.68
C ASP A 127 3.98 4.78 1.79
N LYS A 128 4.90 5.76 1.81
CA LYS A 128 4.96 6.74 2.91
C LYS A 128 3.86 7.78 2.88
N LEU A 129 3.34 8.10 1.69
CA LEU A 129 2.28 9.09 1.48
C LEU A 129 0.90 8.44 1.32
N ALA A 130 0.82 7.10 1.27
CA ALA A 130 -0.43 6.33 1.19
C ALA A 130 -1.43 6.77 2.27
N PRO A 131 -2.69 7.06 1.91
CA PRO A 131 -3.77 7.22 2.88
C PRO A 131 -3.86 6.00 3.79
N GLU A 132 -4.07 6.22 5.09
CA GLU A 132 -4.17 5.16 6.08
C GLU A 132 -5.37 5.32 7.01
N THR A 133 -5.91 4.20 7.47
CA THR A 133 -6.97 4.14 8.49
C THR A 133 -6.76 2.91 9.37
N ARG A 134 -7.48 2.85 10.48
CA ARG A 134 -7.52 1.67 11.35
C ARG A 134 -8.96 1.21 11.53
N LEU A 135 -9.20 -0.08 11.29
CA LEU A 135 -10.49 -0.72 11.52
C LEU A 135 -10.38 -1.78 12.61
N HIS A 136 -11.46 -1.96 13.38
CA HIS A 136 -11.57 -3.09 14.29
C HIS A 136 -12.04 -4.34 13.54
N GLY A 137 -11.36 -5.45 13.75
CA GLY A 137 -11.64 -6.70 13.04
C GLY A 137 -10.44 -7.64 13.04
N VAL A 138 -10.59 -8.75 12.34
CA VAL A 138 -9.56 -9.77 12.21
C VAL A 138 -9.24 -9.96 10.74
N LEU A 139 -7.96 -9.83 10.37
CA LEU A 139 -7.52 -10.03 9.00
C LEU A 139 -6.80 -11.37 8.90
N VAL A 140 -7.26 -12.21 7.99
CA VAL A 140 -6.72 -13.56 7.75
C VAL A 140 -6.40 -13.75 6.28
N ASP A 141 -5.43 -14.59 5.99
CA ASP A 141 -5.13 -15.08 4.64
C ASP A 141 -5.63 -16.51 4.50
N VAL A 142 -6.75 -16.66 3.78
CA VAL A 142 -7.43 -17.94 3.56
C VAL A 142 -7.23 -18.35 2.12
N SER A 143 -6.44 -19.41 1.93
CA SER A 143 -6.07 -19.92 0.60
C SER A 143 -5.49 -18.84 -0.34
N GLY A 144 -4.76 -17.86 0.19
CA GLY A 144 -4.16 -16.78 -0.61
C GLY A 144 -5.03 -15.53 -0.75
N ILE A 145 -6.28 -15.54 -0.27
CA ILE A 145 -7.19 -14.39 -0.31
C ILE A 145 -7.17 -13.70 1.06
N GLY A 146 -6.92 -12.39 1.09
CA GLY A 146 -7.03 -11.61 2.32
C GLY A 146 -8.49 -11.29 2.64
N ILE A 147 -8.95 -11.78 3.79
CA ILE A 147 -10.33 -11.65 4.26
C ILE A 147 -10.36 -10.86 5.56
N LEU A 148 -11.02 -9.70 5.54
CA LEU A 148 -11.28 -8.89 6.71
C LEU A 148 -12.59 -9.35 7.37
N ILE A 149 -12.48 -9.96 8.54
CA ILE A 149 -13.61 -10.38 9.36
C ILE A 149 -14.01 -9.22 10.28
N THR A 150 -15.26 -8.77 10.17
CA THR A 150 -15.83 -7.69 10.99
C THR A 150 -17.08 -8.20 11.71
N GLY A 151 -17.57 -7.43 12.68
CA GLY A 151 -18.74 -7.79 13.48
C GLY A 151 -18.60 -7.30 14.92
N GLU A 152 -19.66 -7.46 15.70
CA GLU A 152 -19.70 -7.03 17.10
C GLU A 152 -18.64 -7.72 17.98
N SER A 153 -18.32 -7.13 19.13
CA SER A 153 -17.37 -7.74 20.08
C SER A 153 -17.96 -9.00 20.68
N GLY A 154 -17.17 -10.09 20.70
CA GLY A 154 -17.61 -11.37 21.27
C GLY A 154 -18.48 -12.24 20.37
N ILE A 155 -18.70 -11.84 19.11
CA ILE A 155 -19.47 -12.63 18.14
C ILE A 155 -18.74 -13.87 17.61
N GLY A 156 -17.45 -14.03 17.94
CA GLY A 156 -16.64 -15.21 17.55
C GLY A 156 -15.59 -14.95 16.47
N LYS A 157 -15.16 -13.69 16.25
CA LYS A 157 -14.17 -13.35 15.21
C LYS A 157 -12.81 -14.04 15.45
N SER A 158 -12.27 -13.87 16.66
CA SER A 158 -10.95 -14.39 17.04
C SER A 158 -10.95 -15.91 17.19
N GLU A 159 -12.04 -16.50 17.69
CA GLU A 159 -12.24 -17.96 17.73
C GLU A 159 -12.30 -18.57 16.32
N THR A 160 -12.96 -17.89 15.37
CA THR A 160 -12.99 -18.33 13.97
C THR A 160 -11.60 -18.23 13.34
N ALA A 161 -10.84 -17.18 13.64
CA ALA A 161 -9.47 -17.05 13.18
C ALA A 161 -8.56 -18.15 13.73
N LEU A 162 -8.71 -18.51 15.01
CA LEU A 162 -8.01 -19.65 15.61
C LEU A 162 -8.29 -20.96 14.87
N GLU A 163 -9.56 -21.21 14.53
CA GLU A 163 -9.93 -22.40 13.77
C GLU A 163 -9.32 -22.40 12.36
N LEU A 164 -9.34 -21.25 11.68
CA LEU A 164 -8.70 -21.11 10.36
C LEU A 164 -7.19 -21.36 10.42
N ILE A 165 -6.50 -20.88 11.45
CA ILE A 165 -5.07 -21.15 11.68
C ILE A 165 -4.84 -22.65 11.83
N LYS A 166 -5.67 -23.34 12.62
CA LYS A 166 -5.59 -24.80 12.81
C LYS A 166 -5.82 -25.58 11.50
N ARG A 167 -6.58 -25.01 10.56
CA ARG A 167 -6.82 -25.54 9.21
C ARG A 167 -5.70 -25.22 8.22
N GLY A 168 -4.65 -24.53 8.64
CA GLY A 168 -3.48 -24.20 7.82
C GLY A 168 -3.52 -22.82 7.15
N HIS A 169 -4.50 -21.98 7.50
CA HIS A 169 -4.55 -20.59 7.06
C HIS A 169 -3.69 -19.71 7.96
N ARG A 170 -3.53 -18.44 7.59
CA ARG A 170 -2.59 -17.53 8.26
C ARG A 170 -3.30 -16.35 8.86
N LEU A 171 -2.90 -15.96 10.07
CA LEU A 171 -3.29 -14.72 10.70
C LEU A 171 -2.47 -13.56 10.14
N VAL A 172 -3.13 -12.45 9.84
CA VAL A 172 -2.43 -11.18 9.59
C VAL A 172 -2.45 -10.36 10.87
N THR A 173 -3.64 -10.14 11.44
CA THR A 173 -3.82 -9.43 12.70
C THR A 173 -5.18 -9.73 13.31
N ASP A 174 -5.27 -9.56 14.64
CA ASP A 174 -6.50 -9.62 15.43
C ASP A 174 -6.76 -8.26 16.09
N ASP A 175 -8.02 -8.01 16.44
CA ASP A 175 -8.56 -6.79 17.06
C ASP A 175 -8.44 -5.50 16.22
N ALA A 176 -7.23 -5.12 15.80
CA ALA A 176 -6.96 -3.89 15.07
C ALA A 176 -6.22 -4.16 13.76
N VAL A 177 -6.72 -3.57 12.68
CA VAL A 177 -6.16 -3.67 11.33
C VAL A 177 -5.74 -2.28 10.87
N ASP A 178 -4.43 -2.08 10.72
CA ASP A 178 -3.89 -0.90 10.06
C ASP A 178 -4.01 -1.11 8.54
N ILE A 179 -4.76 -0.24 7.87
CA ILE A 179 -5.05 -0.35 6.44
C ILE A 179 -4.45 0.85 5.71
N LYS A 180 -3.72 0.57 4.63
CA LYS A 180 -3.21 1.58 3.70
C LYS A 180 -3.77 1.37 2.31
N ASP A 181 -4.03 2.47 1.60
CA ASP A 181 -4.28 2.47 0.17
C ASP A 181 -2.97 2.71 -0.58
N ILE A 182 -2.49 1.68 -1.28
CA ILE A 182 -1.33 1.75 -2.16
C ILE A 182 -1.81 1.50 -3.59
N ASP A 183 -1.90 2.56 -4.39
CA ASP A 183 -2.32 2.53 -5.80
C ASP A 183 -3.65 1.77 -6.03
N GLY A 184 -4.65 1.99 -5.17
CA GLY A 184 -5.96 1.35 -5.28
C GLY A 184 -6.05 -0.04 -4.65
N GLN A 185 -4.98 -0.49 -3.97
CA GLN A 185 -4.94 -1.74 -3.23
C GLN A 185 -4.95 -1.48 -1.73
N LEU A 186 -5.91 -2.07 -1.04
CA LEU A 186 -6.02 -1.97 0.41
C LEU A 186 -5.13 -3.00 1.09
N ILE A 187 -3.96 -2.58 1.59
CA ILE A 187 -3.02 -3.44 2.31
C ILE A 187 -3.29 -3.32 3.81
N GLY A 188 -3.71 -4.43 4.41
CA GLY A 188 -3.92 -4.54 5.85
C GLY A 188 -2.72 -5.19 6.55
N ARG A 189 -2.37 -4.68 7.74
CA ARG A 189 -1.28 -5.18 8.59
C ARG A 189 -1.62 -5.12 10.07
N SER A 190 -0.86 -5.85 10.87
CA SER A 190 -0.95 -5.76 12.33
C SER A 190 -0.22 -4.54 12.88
N PRO A 191 -0.78 -3.86 13.91
CA PRO A 191 -0.01 -2.94 14.73
C PRO A 191 1.24 -3.63 15.31
N LYS A 192 2.37 -2.92 15.35
CA LYS A 192 3.67 -3.50 15.78
C LYS A 192 3.63 -4.22 17.13
N ILE A 193 2.77 -3.79 18.04
CA ILE A 193 2.68 -4.31 19.42
C ILE A 193 1.94 -5.65 19.46
N THR A 194 1.02 -5.91 18.52
CA THR A 194 0.12 -7.07 18.54
C THR A 194 0.42 -8.09 17.43
N VAL A 195 1.54 -7.93 16.72
CA VAL A 195 1.98 -8.86 15.66
C VAL A 195 2.05 -10.30 16.20
N GLY A 196 1.32 -11.21 15.56
CA GLY A 196 1.29 -12.63 15.92
C GLY A 196 0.53 -12.96 17.21
N MET A 197 -0.06 -11.97 17.87
CA MET A 197 -0.88 -12.15 19.06
C MET A 197 -2.35 -12.31 18.68
N LEU A 198 -3.07 -13.16 19.41
CA LEU A 198 -4.50 -13.41 19.25
C LEU A 198 -5.17 -13.43 20.62
N GLU A 199 -6.23 -12.66 20.84
CA GLU A 199 -7.00 -12.73 22.08
C GLU A 199 -8.13 -13.75 21.94
N VAL A 200 -8.15 -14.76 22.80
CA VAL A 200 -9.21 -15.77 22.81
C VAL A 200 -9.90 -15.78 24.16
N ARG A 201 -11.23 -15.57 24.16
CA ARG A 201 -11.99 -15.53 25.41
C ARG A 201 -11.87 -16.85 26.17
N GLY A 202 -11.60 -16.76 27.47
CA GLY A 202 -11.37 -17.90 28.35
C GLY A 202 -9.96 -18.48 28.32
N LEU A 203 -9.14 -18.16 27.31
CA LEU A 203 -7.72 -18.51 27.26
C LEU A 203 -6.80 -17.31 27.55
N GLY A 204 -7.23 -16.09 27.18
CA GLY A 204 -6.41 -14.89 27.20
C GLY A 204 -5.66 -14.67 25.88
N ILE A 205 -4.61 -13.85 25.92
CA ILE A 205 -3.76 -13.58 24.76
C ILE A 205 -2.81 -14.76 24.54
N ILE A 206 -2.75 -15.24 23.30
CA ILE A 206 -1.84 -16.30 22.87
C ILE A 206 -0.90 -15.81 21.77
N ASP A 207 0.30 -16.38 21.72
CA ASP A 207 1.25 -16.18 20.63
C ASP A 207 1.07 -17.28 19.57
N VAL A 208 0.53 -16.89 18.42
CA VAL A 208 0.26 -17.79 17.30
C VAL A 208 1.54 -18.34 16.70
N THR A 209 2.62 -17.54 16.66
CA THR A 209 3.89 -17.96 16.07
C THR A 209 4.56 -19.05 16.91
N THR A 210 4.46 -18.94 18.24
CA THR A 210 5.00 -19.94 19.17
C THR A 210 4.18 -21.24 19.13
N LEU A 211 2.85 -21.14 19.05
CA LEU A 211 1.96 -22.31 19.15
C LEU A 211 1.78 -23.06 17.82
N TYR A 212 1.73 -22.35 16.70
CA TYR A 212 1.41 -22.91 15.38
C TYR A 212 2.53 -22.75 14.35
N GLY A 213 3.60 -22.04 14.71
CA GLY A 213 4.78 -21.84 13.88
C GLY A 213 4.74 -20.53 13.09
N LEU A 214 5.92 -20.11 12.61
CA LEU A 214 6.10 -18.86 11.86
C LEU A 214 5.26 -18.80 10.57
N SER A 215 4.97 -19.95 9.95
CA SER A 215 4.15 -20.02 8.74
C SER A 215 2.68 -19.67 8.95
N SER A 216 2.20 -19.66 10.20
CA SER A 216 0.81 -19.37 10.57
C SER A 216 0.51 -17.87 10.67
N VAL A 217 1.50 -17.01 10.49
CA VAL A 217 1.35 -15.55 10.51
C VAL A 217 1.94 -14.95 9.23
N VAL A 218 1.32 -13.89 8.72
CA VAL A 218 1.86 -13.08 7.62
C VAL A 218 1.79 -11.60 8.02
N GLN A 219 2.80 -10.82 7.65
CA GLN A 219 2.94 -9.43 8.13
C GLN A 219 1.89 -8.48 7.55
N GLU A 220 1.57 -8.67 6.27
CA GLU A 220 0.63 -7.85 5.53
C GLU A 220 -0.13 -8.68 4.51
N LYS A 221 -1.34 -8.24 4.17
CA LYS A 221 -2.16 -8.87 3.15
C LYS A 221 -3.09 -7.86 2.51
N GLU A 222 -3.25 -7.96 1.19
CA GLU A 222 -4.29 -7.21 0.48
C GLU A 222 -5.69 -7.69 0.86
N ILE A 223 -6.55 -6.76 1.26
CA ILE A 223 -7.94 -7.01 1.65
C ILE A 223 -8.78 -7.11 0.36
N ARG A 224 -9.23 -8.33 0.04
CA ARG A 224 -10.00 -8.62 -1.17
C ARG A 224 -11.48 -8.89 -0.89
N LEU A 225 -11.80 -9.32 0.32
CA LEU A 225 -13.14 -9.68 0.76
C LEU A 225 -13.36 -9.23 2.21
N VAL A 226 -14.55 -8.71 2.50
CA VAL A 226 -15.02 -8.46 3.86
C VAL A 226 -16.06 -9.51 4.22
N MET A 227 -15.90 -10.17 5.36
CA MET A 227 -16.92 -11.06 5.92
C MET A 227 -17.45 -10.45 7.21
N HIS A 228 -18.68 -9.98 7.16
CA HIS A 228 -19.33 -9.29 8.27
C HIS A 228 -20.17 -10.28 9.07
N PHE A 229 -19.80 -10.53 10.32
CA PHE A 229 -20.56 -11.39 11.22
C PHE A 229 -21.67 -10.59 11.87
N GLU A 230 -22.87 -11.16 11.85
CA GLU A 230 -24.02 -10.66 12.60
C GLU A 230 -24.76 -11.78 13.31
N HIS A 231 -25.51 -11.42 14.35
CA HIS A 231 -26.40 -12.38 15.00
C HIS A 231 -27.53 -12.78 14.05
N TRP A 232 -27.87 -14.08 14.05
CA TRP A 232 -29.00 -14.59 13.28
C TRP A 232 -30.30 -13.84 13.63
N LYS A 233 -30.98 -13.31 12.63
CA LYS A 233 -32.32 -12.74 12.73
C LYS A 233 -33.33 -13.68 12.07
N ASP A 234 -34.50 -13.84 12.68
CA ASP A 234 -35.55 -14.72 12.15
C ASP A 234 -36.36 -14.08 10.99
N ASP A 235 -35.98 -12.87 10.54
CA ASP A 235 -36.71 -12.08 9.54
C ASP A 235 -36.50 -12.49 8.07
N ASN A 236 -35.82 -13.62 7.82
CA ASN A 236 -35.70 -14.28 6.51
C ASN A 236 -35.00 -13.48 5.39
N ASP A 237 -34.35 -12.36 5.69
CA ASP A 237 -33.79 -11.44 4.67
C ASP A 237 -32.35 -11.79 4.23
N TYR A 238 -31.94 -13.05 4.41
CA TYR A 238 -30.61 -13.50 4.00
C TYR A 238 -30.59 -13.90 2.54
N ASP A 239 -29.64 -13.35 1.78
CA ASP A 239 -29.38 -13.76 0.41
C ASP A 239 -28.97 -15.24 0.35
N ARG A 240 -29.86 -16.06 -0.22
CA ARG A 240 -29.67 -17.51 -0.40
C ARG A 240 -28.98 -17.88 -1.70
N LEU A 241 -28.96 -16.96 -2.67
CA LEU A 241 -28.48 -17.20 -4.02
C LEU A 241 -27.12 -16.55 -4.28
N GLY A 242 -26.67 -15.66 -3.39
CA GLY A 242 -25.40 -14.95 -3.52
C GLY A 242 -25.43 -13.90 -4.63
N ILE A 243 -26.61 -13.38 -4.95
CA ILE A 243 -26.87 -12.40 -6.00
C ILE A 243 -26.60 -10.97 -5.50
N ASP A 244 -26.72 -10.74 -4.19
CA ASP A 244 -26.54 -9.43 -3.60
C ASP A 244 -25.06 -9.06 -3.57
N ASN A 245 -24.72 -8.04 -4.37
CA ASN A 245 -23.38 -7.46 -4.40
C ASN A 245 -23.31 -6.34 -3.38
N GLU A 246 -23.14 -6.70 -2.11
CA GLU A 246 -22.79 -5.74 -1.06
C GLU A 246 -21.31 -5.37 -1.13
N TYR A 247 -21.01 -4.12 -0.78
CA TYR A 247 -19.65 -3.60 -0.69
C TYR A 247 -19.46 -2.80 0.60
N MET A 248 -18.25 -2.89 1.15
CA MET A 248 -17.77 -2.01 2.21
C MET A 248 -16.80 -1.00 1.61
N ASN A 249 -17.04 0.30 1.86
CA ASN A 249 -16.10 1.34 1.45
C ASN A 249 -15.02 1.52 2.50
N ILE A 250 -13.75 1.37 2.10
CA ILE A 250 -12.58 1.56 2.96
C ILE A 250 -11.63 2.48 2.21
N LEU A 251 -11.30 3.65 2.77
CA LEU A 251 -10.47 4.67 2.13
C LEU A 251 -10.95 5.09 0.71
N GLY A 252 -12.26 5.02 0.45
CA GLY A 252 -12.83 5.32 -0.87
C GLY A 252 -12.89 4.13 -1.82
N ILE A 253 -12.30 2.98 -1.47
CA ILE A 253 -12.28 1.75 -2.27
C ILE A 253 -13.40 0.81 -1.83
N ASN A 254 -14.19 0.31 -2.77
CA ASN A 254 -15.28 -0.64 -2.51
C ASN A 254 -14.75 -2.08 -2.52
N VAL A 255 -14.79 -2.74 -1.36
CA VAL A 255 -14.44 -4.16 -1.20
C VAL A 255 -15.70 -4.99 -1.10
N LYS A 256 -15.77 -6.12 -1.82
CA LYS A 256 -16.92 -7.03 -1.76
C LYS A 256 -17.14 -7.46 -0.31
N LYS A 257 -18.39 -7.36 0.16
CA LYS A 257 -18.81 -7.72 1.51
C LYS A 257 -19.77 -8.91 1.43
N LEU A 258 -19.59 -9.88 2.33
CA LEU A 258 -20.53 -10.97 2.57
C LEU A 258 -20.96 -10.92 4.03
N THR A 259 -22.26 -10.91 4.26
CA THR A 259 -22.82 -10.95 5.61
C THR A 259 -23.06 -12.40 6.01
N VAL A 260 -22.50 -12.81 7.15
CA VAL A 260 -22.53 -14.19 7.65
C VAL A 260 -23.27 -14.23 8.98
N PRO A 261 -24.46 -14.85 9.03
CA PRO A 261 -25.19 -14.95 10.28
C PRO A 261 -24.64 -16.08 11.16
N ILE A 262 -24.32 -15.72 12.40
CA ILE A 262 -23.73 -16.60 13.41
C ILE A 262 -24.84 -17.26 14.23
N ARG A 263 -24.83 -18.60 14.25
CA ARG A 263 -25.74 -19.44 15.03
C ARG A 263 -24.99 -20.66 15.57
N PRO A 264 -25.28 -21.13 16.80
CA PRO A 264 -24.72 -22.38 17.32
C PRO A 264 -24.90 -23.55 16.34
N GLY A 265 -23.85 -24.36 16.20
CA GLY A 265 -23.83 -25.53 15.31
C GLY A 265 -23.37 -25.25 13.87
N ARG A 266 -23.19 -23.98 13.47
CA ARG A 266 -22.53 -23.66 12.19
C ARG A 266 -21.02 -23.57 12.36
N ASN A 267 -20.28 -24.24 11.48
CA ASN A 267 -18.84 -24.05 11.38
C ASN A 267 -18.54 -22.86 10.46
N ILE A 268 -18.13 -21.74 11.04
CA ILE A 268 -17.93 -20.49 10.31
C ILE A 268 -16.63 -20.51 9.51
N ALA A 269 -15.59 -21.18 10.01
CA ALA A 269 -14.33 -21.33 9.28
C ALA A 269 -14.54 -22.00 7.91
N VAL A 270 -15.38 -23.04 7.84
CA VAL A 270 -15.74 -23.70 6.57
C VAL A 270 -16.45 -22.75 5.61
N ILE A 271 -17.33 -21.88 6.10
CA ILE A 271 -18.03 -20.89 5.27
C ILE A 271 -17.03 -19.88 4.70
N ILE A 272 -16.06 -19.43 5.50
CA ILE A 272 -14.99 -18.53 5.04
C ILE A 272 -14.11 -19.20 3.98
N GLU A 273 -13.73 -20.46 4.18
CA GLU A 273 -12.99 -21.24 3.19
C GLU A 273 -13.74 -21.34 1.86
N ALA A 274 -15.03 -21.68 1.91
CA ALA A 274 -15.89 -21.73 0.74
C ALA A 274 -16.01 -20.37 0.04
N ALA A 275 -16.16 -19.28 0.81
CA ALA A 275 -16.21 -17.92 0.28
C ALA A 275 -14.89 -17.53 -0.41
N ALA A 276 -13.74 -17.89 0.16
CA ALA A 276 -12.43 -17.64 -0.43
C ALA A 276 -12.24 -18.36 -1.78
N VAL A 277 -12.66 -19.63 -1.85
CA VAL A 277 -12.61 -20.44 -3.08
C VAL A 277 -13.58 -19.89 -4.13
N ASN A 278 -14.81 -19.54 -3.73
CA ASN A 278 -15.80 -18.96 -4.63
C ASN A 278 -15.34 -17.60 -5.19
N TYR A 279 -14.76 -16.74 -4.33
CA TYR A 279 -14.17 -15.48 -4.76
C TYR A 279 -13.07 -15.71 -5.81
N ARG A 280 -12.18 -16.68 -5.58
CA ARG A 280 -11.12 -17.02 -6.55
C ARG A 280 -11.71 -17.56 -7.86
N HIS A 281 -12.74 -18.39 -7.79
CA HIS A 281 -13.42 -18.91 -8.97
C HIS A 281 -14.04 -17.78 -9.82
N ALA A 282 -14.69 -16.80 -9.19
CA ALA A 282 -15.28 -15.64 -9.86
C ALA A 282 -14.25 -14.75 -10.58
N LEU A 283 -12.97 -14.79 -10.18
CA LEU A 283 -11.89 -14.12 -10.90
C LEU A 283 -11.51 -14.84 -12.20
N MET A 284 -11.82 -16.14 -12.33
CA MET A 284 -11.44 -16.98 -13.47
C MET A 284 -12.62 -17.28 -14.41
N SER A 285 -13.85 -17.33 -13.89
CA SER A 285 -15.06 -17.66 -14.64
C SER A 285 -16.13 -16.60 -14.46
N LYS A 286 -16.78 -16.23 -15.57
CA LYS A 286 -17.96 -15.36 -15.57
C LYS A 286 -19.27 -16.11 -15.34
N ILE A 287 -19.23 -17.44 -15.39
CA ILE A 287 -20.41 -18.30 -15.21
C ILE A 287 -20.61 -18.52 -13.72
N THR A 288 -21.74 -18.04 -13.21
CA THR A 288 -22.15 -18.22 -11.82
C THR A 288 -22.82 -19.59 -11.63
N PRO A 289 -22.84 -20.13 -10.40
CA PRO A 289 -23.64 -21.32 -10.11
C PRO A 289 -25.12 -21.17 -10.46
N VAL A 290 -25.67 -19.95 -10.39
CA VAL A 290 -27.05 -19.65 -10.80
C VAL A 290 -27.21 -19.87 -12.30
N ASP A 291 -26.29 -19.34 -13.12
CA ASP A 291 -26.31 -19.55 -14.58
C ASP A 291 -26.23 -21.04 -14.95
N VAL A 292 -25.45 -21.82 -14.19
CA VAL A 292 -25.36 -23.28 -14.38
C VAL A 292 -26.70 -23.96 -14.09
N ILE A 293 -27.39 -23.54 -13.03
CA ILE A 293 -28.71 -24.09 -12.68
C ILE A 293 -29.74 -23.69 -13.72
N GLU A 294 -29.77 -22.43 -14.15
CA GLU A 294 -30.67 -21.95 -15.20
C GLU A 294 -30.47 -22.69 -16.52
N ASN A 295 -29.21 -22.88 -16.95
CA ASN A 295 -28.91 -23.64 -18.16
C ASN A 295 -29.41 -25.08 -18.07
N ARG A 296 -29.22 -25.75 -16.92
CA ARG A 296 -29.75 -27.12 -16.69
C ARG A 296 -31.27 -27.17 -16.65
N MET A 297 -31.92 -26.14 -16.12
CA MET A 297 -33.39 -26.06 -16.12
C MET A 297 -33.94 -25.88 -17.54
N ASN A 298 -33.26 -25.09 -18.38
CA ASN A 298 -33.65 -24.91 -19.78
C ASN A 298 -33.49 -26.22 -20.57
N GLU A 299 -32.39 -26.96 -20.37
CA GLU A 299 -32.16 -28.27 -21.00
C GLU A 299 -33.17 -29.35 -20.58
N LEU A 300 -33.82 -29.22 -19.42
CA LEU A 300 -34.87 -30.15 -18.95
C LEU A 300 -36.25 -29.82 -19.50
N ASN A 301 -36.44 -28.61 -20.04
CA ASN A 301 -37.71 -28.12 -20.58
C ASN A 301 -37.78 -28.20 -22.12
N ASP A 302 -36.69 -28.56 -22.79
CA ASP A 302 -36.59 -28.88 -24.23
C ASP A 302 -36.66 -30.40 -24.47
#